data_AF-H2Y631-F1
#
_entry.id   AF-H2Y631-F1
#
_cell.length_a   1.000
_cell.length_b   1.000
_cell.length_c   1.000
_cell.angle_alpha   90.00
_cell.angle_beta   90.00
_cell.angle_gamma   90.00
#
_symmetry.space_group_name_H-M   'P 1'
#
loop_
_entity.id
_entity.type
_entity.pdbx_description
1 polymer ?
#
loop_
_entity_poly.entity_id
_entity_poly.type
_entity_poly.pdbx_seq_one_letter_code
_entity_poly.pdbx_strand_id
1 'polypeptide(L)'
;MDDYAETYVKEAPGRISSSATRTYSIGGVRHTYDISQTIIYSECQSTSSSVPSSLRLDVTGNFLGYNSNEQIVRYAMNNRAALPDGESPQTAHPCDTGNHDCGANAACEPLSGLDFTCRCARGFAGDGFTCEDFDECVHRPCASGAQCTNTIGSYSCDCPQGYRLNEDATECIPADRGSDPCETPGLCLGGRCMSLGDTYRCICPDGY
;
A
#
# COMPACT_ATOMS: atom_id res chain seq x y z
N MET A 1 -13.23 27.63 -38.83
CA MET A 1 -12.21 26.70 -38.32
C MET A 1 -11.61 27.40 -37.12
N ASP A 2 -12.01 27.01 -35.92
CA ASP A 2 -11.45 27.59 -34.70
C ASP A 2 -10.10 26.93 -34.47
N ASP A 3 -9.04 27.73 -34.61
CA ASP A 3 -7.67 27.34 -34.27
C ASP A 3 -7.62 27.10 -32.76
N TYR A 4 -7.68 25.83 -32.35
CA TYR A 4 -7.64 25.45 -30.94
C TYR A 4 -6.24 24.96 -30.59
N ALA A 5 -5.50 25.80 -29.89
CA ALA A 5 -4.26 25.43 -29.21
C ALA A 5 -4.53 25.38 -27.70
N GLU A 6 -4.39 24.19 -27.12
CA GLU A 6 -4.43 23.98 -25.68
C GLU A 6 -3.00 23.71 -25.20
N THR A 7 -2.57 24.39 -24.13
CA THR A 7 -1.19 24.28 -23.61
C THR A 7 -1.20 23.43 -22.35
N TYR A 8 -0.34 22.41 -22.29
CA TYR A 8 -0.24 21.51 -21.13
C TYR A 8 1.05 21.76 -20.36
N VAL A 9 0.96 21.66 -19.04
CA VAL A 9 2.09 21.77 -18.10
C VAL A 9 2.25 20.43 -17.41
N LYS A 10 3.47 19.87 -17.41
CA LYS A 10 3.78 18.68 -16.62
C LYS A 10 4.00 19.10 -15.17
N GLU A 11 3.15 18.60 -14.27
CA GLU A 11 3.18 18.90 -12.84
C GLU A 11 4.05 17.87 -12.09
N ALA A 12 3.91 16.59 -12.45
CA ALA A 12 4.64 15.47 -11.89
C ALA A 12 4.71 14.32 -12.92
N PRO A 13 5.56 13.30 -12.72
CA PRO A 13 5.47 12.06 -13.50
C PRO A 13 4.03 11.55 -13.50
N GLY A 14 3.48 11.39 -14.70
CA GLY A 14 2.12 10.93 -14.89
C GLY A 14 1.00 11.88 -14.49
N ARG A 15 1.30 13.17 -14.29
CA ARG A 15 0.29 14.21 -14.07
C ARG A 15 0.59 15.48 -14.87
N ILE A 16 -0.33 15.85 -15.75
CA ILE A 16 -0.29 17.12 -16.46
C ILE A 16 -1.54 17.94 -16.14
N SER A 17 -1.39 19.26 -16.18
CA SER A 17 -2.49 20.21 -16.12
C SER A 17 -2.61 20.94 -17.45
N SER A 18 -3.80 21.45 -17.76
CA SER A 18 -4.03 22.34 -18.88
C SER A 18 -4.99 23.45 -18.48
N SER A 19 -4.75 24.63 -19.06
CA SER A 19 -5.69 25.73 -19.06
C SER A 19 -5.81 26.32 -20.47
N ALA A 20 -7.04 26.62 -20.88
CA ALA A 20 -7.31 27.25 -22.17
C ALA A 20 -8.47 28.23 -22.06
N THR A 21 -8.28 29.45 -22.54
CA THR A 21 -9.34 30.44 -22.65
C THR A 21 -9.98 30.35 -24.03
N ARG A 22 -11.29 30.09 -24.07
CA ARG A 22 -12.09 30.04 -25.29
C ARG A 22 -12.89 31.32 -25.43
N THR A 23 -12.94 31.87 -26.63
CA THR A 23 -13.86 32.96 -26.98
C THR A 23 -14.69 32.59 -28.20
N TYR A 24 -16.00 32.78 -28.13
CA TYR A 24 -16.92 32.63 -29.25
C TYR A 24 -17.80 33.87 -29.36
N SER A 25 -18.37 34.13 -30.53
CA SER A 25 -19.24 35.28 -30.75
C SER A 25 -20.64 34.83 -31.16
N ILE A 26 -21.67 35.27 -30.44
CA ILE A 26 -23.08 35.11 -30.84
C ILE A 26 -23.66 36.49 -31.08
N GLY A 27 -24.19 36.73 -32.29
CA GLY A 27 -24.81 38.01 -32.63
C GLY A 27 -23.87 39.22 -32.51
N GLY A 28 -22.55 39.03 -32.67
CA GLY A 28 -21.55 40.09 -32.51
C GLY A 28 -21.09 40.32 -31.06
N VAL A 29 -21.69 39.65 -30.07
CA VAL A 29 -21.27 39.70 -28.67
C VAL A 29 -20.25 38.60 -28.42
N ARG A 30 -19.07 38.96 -27.89
CA ARG A 30 -18.01 38.01 -27.53
C ARG A 30 -18.29 37.42 -26.15
N HIS A 31 -18.29 36.10 -26.08
CA HIS A 31 -18.38 35.31 -24.86
C HIS A 31 -17.07 34.57 -24.66
N THR A 32 -16.46 34.75 -23.50
CA THR A 32 -15.19 34.10 -23.14
C THR A 32 -15.39 33.19 -21.93
N TYR A 33 -14.83 31.99 -21.97
CA TYR A 33 -14.81 31.04 -20.85
C TYR A 33 -13.45 30.37 -20.74
N ASP A 34 -13.02 30.14 -19.50
CA ASP A 34 -11.79 29.41 -19.19
C ASP A 34 -12.09 27.93 -18.96
N ILE A 35 -11.28 27.08 -19.57
CA ILE A 35 -11.26 25.64 -19.36
C ILE A 35 -10.01 25.34 -18.55
N SER A 36 -10.17 24.55 -17.49
CA SER A 36 -9.04 23.96 -16.77
C SER A 36 -9.28 22.47 -16.58
N GLN A 37 -8.22 21.67 -16.76
CA GLN A 37 -8.27 20.22 -16.58
C GLN A 37 -6.96 19.69 -16.02
N THR A 38 -7.04 18.55 -15.33
CA THR A 38 -5.89 17.76 -14.88
C THR A 38 -6.02 16.37 -15.49
N ILE A 39 -4.95 15.88 -16.11
CA ILE A 39 -4.89 14.57 -16.76
C ILE A 39 -3.85 13.73 -16.03
N ILE A 40 -4.25 12.53 -15.62
CA ILE A 40 -3.38 11.51 -15.04
C ILE A 40 -3.04 10.48 -16.12
N TYR A 41 -1.78 10.08 -16.23
CA TYR A 41 -1.26 9.31 -17.35
C TYR A 41 -0.04 8.43 -16.94
N SER A 42 0.04 7.15 -17.29
CA SER A 42 1.17 6.22 -16.99
C SER A 42 2.39 6.31 -17.93
N GLU A 43 3.49 6.98 -17.54
CA GLU A 43 4.69 7.20 -18.40
C GLU A 43 5.38 5.91 -18.86
N CYS A 44 5.43 5.64 -20.17
CA CYS A 44 6.20 4.52 -20.73
C CYS A 44 7.63 4.93 -21.11
N GLN A 45 8.64 4.18 -20.64
CA GLN A 45 10.03 4.32 -21.11
C GLN A 45 10.26 3.46 -22.36
N SER A 46 10.64 4.08 -23.48
CA SER A 46 11.10 3.36 -24.68
C SER A 46 12.61 3.15 -24.61
N THR A 47 13.07 1.91 -24.84
CA THR A 47 14.50 1.55 -25.00
C THR A 47 14.95 1.54 -26.47
N SER A 48 14.08 1.93 -27.42
CA SER A 48 14.36 1.91 -28.85
C SER A 48 15.03 3.22 -29.31
N SER A 49 16.22 3.10 -29.90
CA SER A 49 16.99 4.22 -30.50
C SER A 49 16.38 4.82 -31.77
N SER A 50 15.27 4.27 -32.27
CA SER A 50 14.50 4.80 -33.39
C SER A 50 13.25 5.59 -32.97
N VAL A 51 12.99 5.69 -31.66
CA VAL A 51 11.87 6.42 -31.10
C VAL A 51 12.44 7.54 -30.23
N PRO A 52 12.26 8.82 -30.57
CA PRO A 52 12.62 9.89 -29.64
C PRO A 52 11.88 9.67 -28.32
N SER A 53 12.48 10.10 -27.20
CA SER A 53 12.03 9.88 -25.80
C SER A 53 10.62 10.42 -25.46
N SER A 54 9.83 10.81 -26.45
CA SER A 54 8.49 11.36 -26.33
C SER A 54 7.46 10.24 -26.18
N LEU A 55 7.26 9.86 -24.91
CA LEU A 55 5.99 9.62 -24.24
C LEU A 55 4.82 9.10 -25.11
N ARG A 56 4.35 7.89 -24.81
CA ARG A 56 3.03 7.42 -25.23
C ARG A 56 2.11 7.45 -24.04
N LEU A 57 0.90 7.98 -24.19
CA LEU A 57 -0.17 7.69 -23.25
C LEU A 57 -1.59 7.74 -23.79
N ASP A 58 -2.37 6.80 -23.26
CA ASP A 58 -3.78 6.63 -23.44
C ASP A 58 -4.46 6.71 -22.07
N VAL A 59 -5.31 7.72 -21.90
CA VAL A 59 -6.51 7.62 -21.09
C VAL A 59 -7.59 8.23 -21.98
N THR A 60 -8.39 7.39 -22.67
CA THR A 60 -9.47 7.76 -23.61
C THR A 60 -9.09 8.23 -25.03
N GLY A 61 -8.08 7.63 -25.66
CA GLY A 61 -7.84 7.74 -27.10
C GLY A 61 -7.31 9.10 -27.58
N ASN A 62 -6.61 9.84 -26.72
CA ASN A 62 -5.91 11.07 -27.10
C ASN A 62 -4.41 10.81 -27.21
N PHE A 63 -3.80 11.14 -28.35
CA PHE A 63 -2.34 11.11 -28.50
C PHE A 63 -1.77 12.49 -28.11
N LEU A 64 -0.80 12.49 -27.20
CA LEU A 64 0.03 13.65 -26.88
C LEU A 64 1.40 13.45 -27.53
N GLY A 65 1.83 14.42 -28.31
CA GLY A 65 3.16 14.45 -28.92
C GLY A 65 3.94 15.68 -28.47
N TYR A 66 5.26 15.64 -28.55
CA TYR A 66 6.11 16.80 -28.32
C TYR A 66 6.48 17.44 -29.65
N ASN A 67 6.40 18.77 -29.76
CA ASN A 67 7.00 19.46 -30.88
C ASN A 67 8.53 19.61 -30.69
N SER A 68 9.22 20.19 -31.68
CA SER A 68 10.67 20.41 -31.64
C SER A 68 11.17 21.29 -30.48
N ASN A 69 10.25 21.95 -29.76
CA ASN A 69 10.54 22.84 -28.64
C ASN A 69 10.13 22.21 -27.29
N GLU A 70 9.92 20.89 -27.24
CA GLU A 70 9.50 20.15 -26.04
C GLU A 70 8.13 20.58 -25.48
N GLN A 71 7.30 21.25 -26.28
CA GLN A 71 5.94 21.59 -25.88
C GLN A 71 5.00 20.40 -26.15
N ILE A 72 4.13 20.11 -25.20
CA ILE A 72 3.10 19.07 -25.32
C ILE A 72 2.00 19.58 -26.26
N VAL A 73 1.74 18.82 -27.32
CA VAL A 73 0.71 19.10 -28.34
C VAL A 73 -0.30 17.95 -28.35
N ARG A 74 -1.60 18.28 -28.33
CA ARG A 74 -2.69 17.32 -28.41
C ARG A 74 -3.10 17.09 -29.87
N TYR A 75 -3.19 15.83 -30.29
CA TYR A 75 -3.88 15.44 -31.51
C TYR A 75 -5.29 14.98 -31.16
N ALA A 76 -6.30 15.58 -31.80
CA ALA A 76 -7.70 15.51 -31.36
C ALA A 76 -8.31 14.09 -31.36
N MET A 77 -9.17 13.92 -30.36
CA MET A 77 -10.31 13.02 -30.20
C MET A 77 -10.87 12.44 -31.50
N ASN A 78 -10.72 11.13 -31.67
CA ASN A 78 -11.73 10.32 -32.35
C ASN A 78 -11.76 8.94 -31.71
N ASN A 79 -12.93 8.57 -31.21
CA ASN A 79 -13.23 7.33 -30.47
C ASN A 79 -13.22 6.08 -31.37
N ARG A 80 -12.30 6.00 -32.34
CA ARG A 80 -12.08 4.86 -33.25
C ARG A 80 -10.63 4.86 -33.77
N ALA A 81 -9.68 4.57 -32.90
CA ALA A 81 -8.43 3.97 -33.35
C ALA A 81 -8.54 2.46 -33.11
N ALA A 82 -9.12 1.75 -34.08
CA ALA A 82 -8.90 0.31 -34.16
C ALA A 82 -7.42 0.09 -34.49
N LEU A 83 -6.73 -0.75 -33.72
CA LEU A 83 -5.40 -1.23 -34.08
C LEU A 83 -5.48 -1.95 -35.45
N PRO A 84 -4.40 -1.93 -36.28
CA PRO A 84 -4.41 -2.51 -37.62
C PRO A 84 -4.76 -4.01 -37.69
N ASP A 85 -4.78 -4.71 -36.56
CA ASP A 85 -4.93 -6.17 -36.48
C ASP A 85 -6.24 -6.64 -35.84
N GLY A 86 -7.22 -5.74 -35.62
CA GLY A 86 -8.55 -6.13 -35.13
C GLY A 86 -8.62 -6.51 -33.65
N GLU A 87 -7.57 -6.25 -32.86
CA GLU A 87 -7.65 -6.29 -31.40
C GLU A 87 -8.30 -4.99 -30.87
N SER A 88 -9.38 -5.16 -30.11
CA SER A 88 -10.03 -4.09 -29.35
C SER A 88 -9.03 -3.50 -28.33
N PRO A 89 -9.03 -2.18 -28.06
CA PRO A 89 -8.24 -1.63 -26.96
C PRO A 89 -8.72 -2.28 -25.64
N GLN A 90 -7.82 -3.07 -25.05
CA GLN A 90 -7.81 -3.74 -23.75
C GLN A 90 -9.16 -3.85 -23.00
N THR A 91 -9.76 -5.05 -23.02
CA THR A 91 -10.91 -5.45 -22.19
C THR A 91 -10.51 -5.89 -20.77
N ALA A 92 -9.25 -5.75 -20.38
CA ALA A 92 -8.73 -6.24 -19.09
C ALA A 92 -8.61 -5.09 -18.09
N HIS A 93 -9.00 -5.32 -16.85
CA HIS A 93 -9.00 -4.31 -15.81
C HIS A 93 -7.55 -3.89 -15.44
N PRO A 94 -7.27 -2.62 -15.09
CA PRO A 94 -5.94 -2.16 -14.70
C PRO A 94 -5.26 -3.00 -13.61
N CYS A 95 -6.00 -3.41 -12.58
CA CYS A 95 -5.51 -4.31 -11.53
C CYS A 95 -5.12 -5.71 -12.03
N ASP A 96 -5.74 -6.22 -13.08
CA ASP A 96 -5.43 -7.56 -13.63
C ASP A 96 -4.17 -7.54 -14.50
N THR A 97 -3.88 -6.38 -15.09
CA THR A 97 -2.77 -6.19 -16.03
C THR A 97 -1.52 -5.59 -15.38
N GLY A 98 -1.62 -5.17 -14.11
CA GLY A 98 -0.56 -4.42 -13.43
C GLY A 98 -0.38 -3.01 -13.99
N ASN A 99 -1.35 -2.50 -14.76
CA ASN A 99 -1.32 -1.17 -15.33
C ASN A 99 -1.95 -0.13 -14.38
N HIS A 100 -1.40 -0.03 -13.17
CA HIS A 100 -1.81 0.90 -12.14
C HIS A 100 -0.58 1.48 -11.43
N ASP A 101 -0.76 2.59 -10.74
CA ASP A 101 0.28 3.36 -10.06
C ASP A 101 0.24 3.23 -8.52
N CYS A 102 -0.50 2.24 -8.01
CA CYS A 102 -0.50 1.93 -6.58
C CYS A 102 0.92 1.78 -6.02
N GLY A 103 1.11 2.31 -4.82
CA GLY A 103 2.40 2.33 -4.14
C GLY A 103 2.95 0.96 -3.82
N ALA A 104 4.24 0.91 -3.51
CA ALA A 104 4.82 -0.29 -2.90
C ALA A 104 4.06 -0.62 -1.61
N ASN A 105 3.78 -1.90 -1.37
CA ASN A 105 2.93 -2.37 -0.27
C ASN A 105 1.48 -1.86 -0.32
N ALA A 106 0.94 -1.57 -1.51
CA ALA A 106 -0.49 -1.33 -1.72
C ALA A 106 -1.13 -2.41 -2.60
N ALA A 107 -2.43 -2.63 -2.40
CA ALA A 107 -3.29 -3.45 -3.22
C ALA A 107 -4.12 -2.57 -4.16
N CYS A 108 -4.23 -3.00 -5.42
CA CYS A 108 -5.15 -2.42 -6.40
C CYS A 108 -6.53 -3.06 -6.21
N GLU A 109 -7.55 -2.25 -5.97
CA GLU A 109 -8.93 -2.70 -5.81
C GLU A 109 -9.78 -2.19 -6.98
N PRO A 110 -10.43 -3.08 -7.76
CA PRO A 110 -11.25 -2.69 -8.89
C PRO A 110 -12.53 -1.98 -8.46
N LEU A 111 -12.89 -0.92 -9.18
CA LEU A 111 -14.16 -0.21 -9.06
C LEU A 111 -15.00 -0.43 -10.32
N SER A 112 -15.99 0.44 -10.57
CA SER A 112 -16.87 0.31 -11.74
C SER A 112 -16.12 0.58 -13.05
N GLY A 113 -16.26 -0.33 -14.01
CA GLY A 113 -15.66 -0.17 -15.33
C GLY A 113 -14.16 -0.43 -15.31
N LEU A 114 -13.37 0.61 -15.58
CA LEU A 114 -11.90 0.56 -15.54
C LEU A 114 -11.33 1.42 -14.38
N ASP A 115 -12.19 2.00 -13.55
CA ASP A 115 -11.75 2.73 -12.36
C ASP A 115 -11.18 1.77 -11.32
N PHE A 116 -10.21 2.23 -10.55
CA PHE A 116 -9.62 1.48 -9.45
C PHE A 116 -9.27 2.41 -8.30
N THR A 117 -9.02 1.82 -7.14
CA THR A 117 -8.45 2.52 -5.98
C THR A 117 -7.24 1.75 -5.46
N CYS A 118 -6.33 2.46 -4.81
CA CYS A 118 -5.16 1.88 -4.19
C CYS A 118 -5.34 1.91 -2.67
N ARG A 119 -5.07 0.78 -2.02
CA ARG A 119 -5.19 0.65 -0.57
C ARG A 119 -3.93 0.05 -0.01
N CYS A 120 -3.32 0.67 1.00
CA CYS A 120 -2.17 0.08 1.67
C CYS A 120 -2.51 -1.33 2.18
N ALA A 121 -1.57 -2.25 1.98
CA ALA A 121 -1.66 -3.61 2.47
C ALA A 121 -1.75 -3.62 3.99
N ARG A 122 -2.21 -4.75 4.54
CA ARG A 122 -2.29 -4.91 6.00
C ARG A 122 -0.91 -4.72 6.63
N GLY A 123 -0.84 -3.96 7.72
CA GLY A 123 0.42 -3.58 8.38
C GLY A 123 1.08 -2.32 7.82
N PHE A 124 0.46 -1.66 6.83
CA PHE A 124 0.93 -0.41 6.26
C PHE A 124 -0.15 0.68 6.32
N ALA A 125 0.27 1.93 6.38
CA ALA A 125 -0.59 3.11 6.41
C ALA A 125 -0.14 4.16 5.40
N GLY A 126 -1.09 4.93 4.87
CA GLY A 126 -0.83 5.94 3.85
C GLY A 126 -2.03 6.18 2.94
N ASP A 127 -1.78 6.78 1.78
CA ASP A 127 -2.81 7.15 0.79
C ASP A 127 -3.02 6.10 -0.31
N GLY A 128 -2.30 4.98 -0.26
CA GLY A 128 -2.34 3.92 -1.27
C GLY A 128 -1.33 4.09 -2.41
N PHE A 129 -0.76 5.28 -2.58
CA PHE A 129 0.34 5.57 -3.52
C PHE A 129 1.68 5.64 -2.80
N THR A 130 1.65 6.07 -1.54
CA THR A 130 2.74 6.02 -0.58
C THR A 130 2.24 5.26 0.63
N CYS A 131 2.83 4.09 0.91
CA CYS A 131 2.48 3.27 2.06
C CYS A 131 3.73 3.02 2.90
N GLU A 132 3.66 3.43 4.16
CA GLU A 132 4.71 3.26 5.15
C GLU A 132 4.29 2.21 6.18
N ASP A 133 5.29 1.58 6.79
CA ASP A 133 5.07 0.59 7.85
C ASP A 133 4.29 1.22 9.01
N PHE A 134 3.22 0.55 9.44
CA PHE A 134 2.39 1.04 10.53
C PHE A 134 2.89 0.46 11.85
N ASP A 135 3.52 1.29 12.68
CA ASP A 135 4.00 0.85 13.99
C ASP A 135 2.84 0.53 14.95
N GLU A 136 2.45 -0.74 15.02
CA GLU A 136 1.39 -1.18 15.93
C GLU A 136 1.77 -1.00 17.40
N CYS A 137 3.07 -1.00 17.75
CA CYS A 137 3.52 -0.94 19.14
C CYS A 137 3.16 0.37 19.85
N VAL A 138 2.91 1.45 19.10
CA VAL A 138 2.38 2.71 19.65
C VAL A 138 1.06 2.52 20.38
N HIS A 139 0.25 1.54 19.94
CA HIS A 139 -1.05 1.22 20.54
C HIS A 139 -0.98 0.15 21.63
N ARG A 140 0.23 -0.31 21.99
CA ARG A 140 0.48 -1.33 23.02
C ARG A 140 -0.40 -2.59 22.81
N PRO A 141 -0.28 -3.27 21.66
CA PRO A 141 -1.15 -4.37 21.28
C PRO A 141 -0.85 -5.68 22.05
N CYS A 142 0.33 -5.76 22.67
CA CYS A 142 0.79 -6.96 23.36
C CYS A 142 0.17 -7.15 24.75
N ALA A 143 0.16 -8.42 25.20
CA ALA A 143 -0.21 -8.81 26.55
C ALA A 143 0.58 -8.05 27.63
N SER A 144 0.01 -7.96 28.83
CA SER A 144 0.66 -7.29 29.96
C SER A 144 2.00 -7.94 30.28
N GLY A 145 3.07 -7.15 30.33
CA GLY A 145 4.43 -7.63 30.57
C GLY A 145 5.18 -8.20 29.36
N ALA A 146 4.54 -8.30 28.18
CA ALA A 146 5.22 -8.64 26.94
C ALA A 146 5.93 -7.41 26.34
N GLN A 147 7.08 -7.63 25.70
CA GLN A 147 7.78 -6.62 24.93
C GLN A 147 7.26 -6.60 23.49
N CYS A 148 6.83 -5.42 23.01
CA CYS A 148 6.45 -5.23 21.62
C CYS A 148 7.67 -4.82 20.79
N THR A 149 7.86 -5.46 19.64
CA THR A 149 8.85 -5.08 18.63
C THR A 149 8.16 -4.92 17.29
N ASN A 150 8.21 -3.71 16.73
CA ASN A 150 7.68 -3.41 15.40
C ASN A 150 8.51 -4.10 14.32
N THR A 151 7.86 -4.58 13.26
CA THR A 151 8.48 -5.28 12.13
C THR A 151 7.85 -4.81 10.82
N ILE A 152 8.51 -4.98 9.69
CA ILE A 152 7.93 -4.52 8.41
C ILE A 152 6.64 -5.29 8.09
N GLY A 153 5.51 -4.57 8.07
CA GLY A 153 4.17 -5.07 7.83
C GLY A 153 3.50 -5.78 9.02
N SER A 154 4.11 -5.74 10.22
CA SER A 154 3.54 -6.41 11.41
C SER A 154 4.25 -6.03 12.71
N TYR A 155 3.95 -6.75 13.79
CA TYR A 155 4.66 -6.64 15.06
C TYR A 155 4.82 -8.00 15.71
N SER A 156 5.76 -8.08 16.64
CA SER A 156 5.98 -9.26 17.49
C SER A 156 5.84 -8.90 18.96
N CYS A 157 5.29 -9.84 19.73
CA CYS A 157 5.12 -9.73 21.16
C CYS A 157 5.81 -10.92 21.84
N ASP A 158 6.85 -10.64 22.61
CA ASP A 158 7.61 -11.68 23.30
C ASP A 158 7.57 -11.46 24.82
N CYS A 159 7.30 -12.54 25.55
CA CYS A 159 7.50 -12.52 26.99
C CYS A 159 9.01 -12.53 27.29
N PRO A 160 9.46 -11.86 28.37
CA PRO A 160 10.85 -11.95 28.83
C PRO A 160 11.30 -13.40 29.06
N GLN A 161 12.61 -13.63 29.04
CA GLN A 161 13.18 -14.94 29.32
C GLN A 161 12.68 -15.49 30.66
N GLY A 162 12.19 -16.74 30.67
CA GLY A 162 11.62 -17.38 31.86
C GLY A 162 10.13 -17.09 32.06
N TYR A 163 9.48 -16.40 31.13
CA TYR A 163 8.03 -16.11 31.16
C TYR A 163 7.34 -16.69 29.92
N ARG A 164 6.04 -16.95 30.06
CA ARG A 164 5.14 -17.39 28.99
C ARG A 164 3.81 -16.67 29.11
N LEU A 165 3.01 -16.68 28.04
CA LEU A 165 1.63 -16.21 28.14
C LEU A 165 0.81 -17.11 29.07
N ASN A 166 -0.09 -16.50 29.84
CA ASN A 166 -1.15 -17.21 30.54
C ASN A 166 -2.15 -17.85 29.56
N GLU A 167 -3.08 -18.68 30.06
CA GLU A 167 -4.04 -19.41 29.23
C GLU A 167 -4.93 -18.50 28.38
N ASP A 168 -5.26 -17.31 28.90
CA ASP A 168 -6.09 -16.31 28.20
C ASP A 168 -5.28 -15.40 27.25
N ALA A 169 -3.95 -15.57 27.16
CA ALA A 169 -3.04 -14.71 26.39
C ALA A 169 -3.12 -13.21 26.73
N THR A 170 -3.44 -12.87 27.98
CA THR A 170 -3.60 -11.48 28.47
C THR A 170 -2.40 -10.96 29.25
N GLU A 171 -1.54 -11.84 29.78
CA GLU A 171 -0.40 -11.49 30.63
C GLU A 171 0.76 -12.49 30.48
N CYS A 172 1.99 -11.99 30.57
CA CYS A 172 3.19 -12.81 30.75
C CYS A 172 3.35 -13.24 32.21
N ILE A 173 3.28 -14.54 32.44
CA ILE A 173 3.47 -15.18 33.75
C ILE A 173 4.78 -15.97 33.78
N PRO A 174 5.41 -16.18 34.95
CA PRO A 174 6.55 -17.08 35.06
C PRO A 174 6.25 -18.43 34.39
N ALA A 175 7.20 -18.95 33.61
CA ALA A 175 6.99 -20.16 32.82
C ALA A 175 6.73 -21.40 33.71
N ASP A 176 7.30 -21.40 34.90
CA ASP A 176 7.12 -22.39 35.97
C ASP A 176 5.82 -22.23 36.76
N ARG A 177 5.02 -21.18 36.50
CA ARG A 177 3.72 -21.00 37.16
C ARG A 177 2.78 -22.15 36.75
N GLY A 178 2.34 -22.92 37.73
CA GLY A 178 1.54 -24.14 37.55
C GLY A 178 2.33 -25.40 37.20
N SER A 179 3.67 -25.32 37.15
CA SER A 179 4.52 -26.51 37.11
C SER A 179 4.60 -27.15 38.49
N ASP A 180 4.70 -28.48 38.55
CA ASP A 180 4.88 -29.17 39.83
C ASP A 180 6.27 -28.79 40.39
N PRO A 181 6.35 -28.08 41.53
CA PRO A 181 7.62 -27.76 42.16
C PRO A 181 8.50 -29.00 42.39
N CYS A 182 7.89 -30.18 42.60
CA CYS A 182 8.62 -31.43 42.79
C CYS A 182 9.38 -31.93 41.55
N GLU A 183 9.18 -31.35 40.38
CA GLU A 183 10.02 -31.60 39.20
C GLU A 183 11.38 -30.90 39.29
N THR A 184 11.58 -29.98 40.24
CA THR A 184 12.86 -29.30 40.48
C THR A 184 13.87 -30.26 41.12
N PRO A 185 14.98 -30.62 40.43
CA PRO A 185 15.98 -31.52 40.99
C PRO A 185 16.64 -30.97 42.25
N GLY A 186 16.75 -31.79 43.30
CA GLY A 186 17.43 -31.41 44.55
C GLY A 186 16.61 -30.55 45.50
N LEU A 187 15.33 -30.26 45.19
CA LEU A 187 14.47 -29.38 45.99
C LEU A 187 14.33 -29.79 47.47
N CYS A 188 14.26 -31.11 47.75
CA CYS A 188 14.09 -31.63 49.10
C CYS A 188 15.35 -32.21 49.76
N LEU A 189 16.55 -31.92 49.24
CA LEU A 189 17.86 -32.29 49.84
C LEU A 189 17.91 -33.71 50.44
N GLY A 190 17.42 -34.71 49.69
CA GLY A 190 17.38 -36.12 50.11
C GLY A 190 16.06 -36.60 50.74
N GLY A 191 15.12 -35.71 51.01
CA GLY A 191 13.74 -36.03 51.39
C GLY A 191 12.80 -36.24 50.19
N ARG A 192 11.60 -36.77 50.45
CA ARG A 192 10.54 -36.94 49.44
C ARG A 192 9.76 -35.65 49.26
N CYS A 193 9.61 -35.19 48.02
CA CYS A 193 8.77 -34.04 47.69
C CYS A 193 7.29 -34.42 47.55
N MET A 194 6.40 -33.54 47.99
CA MET A 194 4.94 -33.63 47.81
C MET A 194 4.40 -32.30 47.28
N SER A 195 3.80 -32.33 46.09
CA SER A 195 3.17 -31.16 45.47
C SER A 195 1.86 -30.79 46.19
N LEU A 196 1.64 -29.50 46.40
CA LEU A 196 0.46 -28.91 47.05
C LEU A 196 -0.13 -27.78 46.18
N GLY A 197 -0.24 -28.01 44.86
CA GLY A 197 -0.70 -27.01 43.91
C GLY A 197 0.35 -25.94 43.68
N ASP A 198 0.16 -24.76 44.27
CA ASP A 198 1.10 -23.62 44.15
C ASP A 198 2.30 -23.70 45.12
N THR A 199 2.43 -24.79 45.88
CA THR A 199 3.51 -24.97 46.88
C THR A 199 3.91 -26.44 46.99
N TYR A 200 4.91 -26.73 47.82
CA TYR A 200 5.41 -28.09 48.06
C TYR A 200 5.72 -28.34 49.53
N ARG A 201 5.77 -29.62 49.88
CA ARG A 201 6.24 -30.09 51.18
C ARG A 201 7.33 -31.13 51.00
N CYS A 202 8.45 -30.94 51.70
CA CYS A 202 9.48 -31.97 51.82
C CYS A 202 9.22 -32.83 53.06
N ILE A 203 9.31 -34.15 52.88
CA ILE A 203 9.17 -35.14 53.94
C ILE A 203 10.55 -35.76 54.18
N CYS A 204 11.06 -35.61 55.40
CA CYS A 204 12.33 -36.21 55.80
C CYS A 204 12.27 -37.75 55.75
N PRO A 205 13.37 -38.43 55.40
CA PRO A 205 13.50 -39.86 55.61
C PRO A 205 13.41 -40.21 57.10
N ASP A 206 13.05 -41.45 57.42
CA ASP A 206 12.98 -41.91 58.80
C ASP A 206 14.33 -41.72 59.53
N GLY A 207 14.28 -41.07 60.71
CA GLY A 207 15.45 -40.84 61.56
C GLY A 207 16.18 -39.51 61.36
N TYR A 208 15.61 -38.57 60.59
CA TYR A 208 16.13 -37.21 60.36
C TYR A 208 15.14 -36.13 60.82
#